data_AF-A0A7V0NSA7-F1
#
_entry.id   AF-A0A7V0NSA7-F1
#
_cell.length_a   1.000
_cell.length_b   1.000
_cell.length_c   1.000
_cell.angle_alpha   90.00
_cell.angle_beta   90.00
_cell.angle_gamma   90.00
#
_symmetry.space_group_name_H-M   'P 1'
#
loop_
_entity.id
_entity.type
_entity.pdbx_description
1 polymer ?
#
loop_
_entity_poly.entity_id
_entity_poly.type
_entity_poly.pdbx_seq_one_letter_code
_entity_poly.pdbx_strand_id
1 'polypeptide(L)'
;MARSLDIARGARPHPNPRVGAVVVDVNGESAGEGSHAGPGSPHAEVVALDSAGASARGGTIFVTLEPCTHVGRTPPCVDAIVAAG
;
A
#
# COMPACT_ATOMS: atom_id res chain seq x y z
N MET A 1 9.33 2.63 -7.46
CA MET A 1 8.17 2.76 -8.38
C MET A 1 7.93 1.54 -9.27
N ALA A 2 8.86 1.09 -10.12
CA ALA A 2 8.61 -0.01 -11.10
C ALA A 2 7.98 -1.27 -10.47
N ARG A 3 8.50 -1.72 -9.32
CA ARG A 3 7.98 -2.87 -8.58
C ARG A 3 6.49 -2.74 -8.20
N SER A 4 6.05 -1.56 -7.74
CA SER A 4 4.64 -1.31 -7.40
C SER A 4 3.70 -1.42 -8.62
N LEU A 5 4.18 -1.03 -9.81
CA LEU A 5 3.41 -1.19 -11.05
C LEU A 5 3.28 -2.65 -11.45
N ASP A 6 4.32 -3.46 -11.27
CA ASP A 6 4.26 -4.90 -11.56
C ASP A 6 3.29 -5.63 -10.64
N ILE A 7 3.30 -5.29 -9.35
CA ILE A 7 2.32 -5.78 -8.36
C ILE A 7 0.89 -5.39 -8.79
N ALA A 8 0.66 -4.13 -9.16
CA ALA A 8 -0.65 -3.66 -9.61
C ALA A 8 -1.14 -4.40 -10.86
N ARG A 9 -0.26 -4.69 -11.84
CA ARG A 9 -0.60 -5.43 -13.07
C ARG A 9 -1.12 -6.85 -12.76
N GLY A 10 -0.59 -7.49 -11.72
CA GLY A 10 -1.02 -8.81 -11.25
C GLY A 10 -2.41 -8.84 -10.63
N ALA A 11 -2.86 -7.74 -10.02
CA ALA A 11 -4.12 -7.68 -9.30
C ALA A 11 -5.37 -7.75 -10.21
N ARG A 12 -6.49 -8.22 -9.65
CA ARG A 12 -7.81 -8.30 -10.31
C ARG A 12 -8.98 -7.84 -9.39
N PRO A 13 -8.96 -6.63 -8.80
CA PRO A 13 -9.88 -6.23 -7.72
C PRO A 13 -11.22 -5.63 -8.21
N HIS A 14 -11.69 -5.97 -9.40
CA HIS A 14 -12.86 -5.34 -10.01
C HIS A 14 -14.08 -5.31 -9.06
N PRO A 15 -14.84 -4.19 -8.96
CA PRO A 15 -14.77 -2.96 -9.77
C PRO A 15 -13.72 -1.92 -9.32
N ASN A 16 -12.95 -2.20 -8.27
CA ASN A 16 -11.96 -1.27 -7.75
C ASN A 16 -10.72 -1.17 -8.67
N PRO A 17 -9.96 -0.06 -8.61
CA PRO A 17 -8.74 0.09 -9.39
C PRO A 17 -7.67 -0.92 -8.96
N ARG A 18 -6.76 -1.23 -9.89
CA ARG A 18 -5.55 -1.98 -9.59
C ARG A 18 -4.53 -1.05 -8.93
N VAL A 19 -4.20 -1.33 -7.67
CA VAL A 19 -3.21 -0.57 -6.92
C VAL A 19 -2.15 -1.53 -6.40
N GLY A 20 -0.89 -1.12 -6.52
CA GLY A 20 0.26 -1.77 -5.89
C GLY A 20 1.00 -0.78 -5.01
N ALA A 21 1.55 -1.27 -3.91
CA ALA A 21 2.36 -0.49 -2.99
C ALA A 21 3.61 -1.27 -2.59
N VAL A 22 4.71 -0.53 -2.37
CA VAL A 22 5.98 -1.06 -1.86
C VAL A 22 6.50 -0.10 -0.80
N VAL A 23 6.87 -0.63 0.36
CA VAL A 23 7.56 0.10 1.43
C VAL A 23 9.04 -0.22 1.34
N VAL A 24 9.85 0.84 1.35
CA VAL A 24 11.31 0.78 1.46
C VAL A 24 11.69 1.37 2.81
N ASP A 25 12.52 0.66 3.58
CA ASP A 25 12.96 1.13 4.89
C ASP A 25 13.99 2.27 4.81
N VAL A 26 14.43 2.77 5.96
CA VAL A 26 15.43 3.84 6.08
C VAL A 26 16.80 3.49 5.51
N ASN A 27 17.12 2.20 5.35
CA ASN A 27 18.37 1.72 4.78
C ASN A 27 18.28 1.55 3.25
N GLY A 28 17.10 1.76 2.67
CA GLY A 28 16.86 1.55 1.25
C GLY A 28 16.49 0.10 0.89
N GLU A 29 16.21 -0.76 1.88
CA GLU A 29 15.82 -2.15 1.66
C GLU A 29 14.30 -2.30 1.53
N SER A 30 13.86 -3.27 0.73
CA SER A 30 12.42 -3.54 0.58
C SER A 30 11.88 -4.15 1.87
N ALA A 31 10.94 -3.46 2.51
CA ALA A 31 10.36 -3.87 3.79
C ALA A 31 9.00 -4.56 3.63
N GLY A 32 8.18 -4.15 2.66
CA GLY A 32 6.85 -4.73 2.47
C GLY A 32 6.25 -4.42 1.11
N GLU A 33 5.37 -5.30 0.65
CA GLU A 33 4.70 -5.19 -0.65
C GLU A 33 3.21 -5.51 -0.50
N GLY A 34 2.37 -4.86 -1.31
CA GLY A 34 0.93 -5.03 -1.21
C GLY A 34 0.18 -4.75 -2.50
N SER A 35 -0.92 -5.49 -2.69
CA SER A 35 -1.91 -5.20 -3.73
C SER A 35 -3.31 -5.28 -3.14
N HIS A 36 -4.24 -4.52 -3.72
CA HIS A 36 -5.64 -4.64 -3.35
C HIS A 36 -6.25 -5.93 -3.91
N ALA A 37 -6.82 -6.77 -3.05
CA ALA A 37 -7.41 -8.06 -3.44
C ALA A 37 -8.84 -7.93 -3.99
N GLY A 38 -9.60 -6.93 -3.54
CA GLY A 38 -10.95 -6.67 -4.02
C GLY A 38 -11.82 -5.90 -3.01
N PRO A 39 -13.08 -5.62 -3.36
CA PRO A 39 -13.93 -4.72 -2.58
C PRO A 39 -14.09 -5.14 -1.12
N GLY A 40 -13.77 -4.24 -0.19
CA GLY A 40 -13.83 -4.49 1.25
C GLY A 40 -12.58 -5.18 1.82
N SER A 41 -11.63 -5.61 0.99
CA SER A 41 -10.30 -5.99 1.48
C SER A 41 -9.46 -4.75 1.79
N PRO A 42 -8.39 -4.87 2.60
CA PRO A 42 -7.40 -3.82 2.74
C PRO A 42 -6.89 -3.34 1.37
N HIS A 43 -6.59 -2.04 1.28
CA HIS A 43 -5.95 -1.46 0.11
C HIS A 43 -4.46 -1.81 0.07
N ALA A 44 -3.82 -1.58 -1.07
CA ALA A 44 -2.43 -1.98 -1.30
C ALA A 44 -1.47 -1.39 -0.25
N GLU A 45 -1.71 -0.13 0.15
CA GLU A 45 -0.94 0.60 1.14
C GLU A 45 -0.97 -0.09 2.50
N VAL A 46 -2.16 -0.46 2.96
CA VAL A 46 -2.33 -1.17 4.25
C VAL A 46 -1.64 -2.53 4.19
N VAL A 47 -1.83 -3.30 3.11
CA VAL A 47 -1.15 -4.60 2.96
C VAL A 47 0.38 -4.45 2.98
N ALA A 48 0.92 -3.43 2.31
CA ALA A 48 2.36 -3.19 2.27
C ALA A 48 2.91 -2.73 3.63
N LEU A 49 2.19 -1.87 4.36
CA LEU A 49 2.56 -1.41 5.70
C LEU A 49 2.48 -2.55 6.71
N ASP A 50 1.42 -3.37 6.69
CA ASP A 50 1.27 -4.55 7.55
C ASP A 50 2.40 -5.55 7.29
N SER A 51 2.78 -5.75 6.02
CA SER A 51 3.93 -6.59 5.64
C SER A 51 5.26 -6.02 6.12
N ALA A 52 5.43 -4.70 6.11
CA ALA A 52 6.66 -4.02 6.54
C ALA A 52 6.79 -3.93 8.06
N GLY A 53 5.67 -3.88 8.79
CA GLY A 53 5.66 -3.73 10.23
C GLY A 53 6.49 -2.54 10.70
N ALA A 54 7.33 -2.77 11.71
CA ALA A 54 8.16 -1.72 12.31
C ALA A 54 9.20 -1.12 11.34
N SER A 55 9.60 -1.86 10.29
CA SER A 55 10.56 -1.38 9.28
C SER A 55 9.98 -0.31 8.36
N ALA A 56 8.66 -0.06 8.40
CA ALA A 56 8.06 1.02 7.64
C ALA A 56 8.44 2.42 8.17
N ARG A 57 8.73 2.52 9.48
CA ARG A 57 8.91 3.80 10.17
C ARG A 57 10.10 4.58 9.62
N GLY A 58 9.87 5.84 9.24
CA GLY A 58 10.85 6.71 8.61
C GLY A 58 11.21 6.31 7.18
N GLY A 59 10.59 5.27 6.65
CA GLY A 59 10.82 4.75 5.30
C GLY A 59 10.09 5.56 4.22
N THR A 60 10.06 5.00 3.01
CA THR A 60 9.35 5.56 1.87
C THR A 60 8.37 4.54 1.31
N ILE A 61 7.10 4.92 1.19
CA ILE A 61 6.10 4.12 0.47
C ILE A 61 5.92 4.63 -0.96
N PHE A 62 6.00 3.72 -1.93
CA PHE A 62 5.67 3.95 -3.32
C PHE A 62 4.30 3.35 -3.61
N VAL A 63 3.35 4.16 -4.07
CA VAL A 63 1.98 3.73 -4.41
C VAL A 63 1.67 4.13 -5.84
N THR A 64 0.97 3.26 -6.58
CA THR A 64 0.65 3.50 -8.01
C THR A 64 -0.53 4.45 -8.23
N LEU A 65 -1.27 4.78 -7.18
CA LEU A 65 -2.42 5.68 -7.19
C LEU A 65 -2.37 6.53 -5.92
N GLU A 66 -2.98 7.73 -5.96
CA GLU A 66 -3.08 8.59 -4.78
C GLU A 66 -3.79 7.84 -3.62
N PRO A 67 -3.22 7.83 -2.41
CA PRO A 67 -3.84 7.19 -1.25
C PRO A 67 -5.20 7.82 -0.92
N CYS A 68 -6.19 6.99 -0.60
CA CYS A 68 -7.53 7.49 -0.30
C CYS A 68 -7.59 8.25 1.03
N THR A 69 -8.41 9.31 1.07
CA THR A 69 -8.59 10.23 2.21
C THR A 69 -9.98 10.19 2.84
N HIS A 70 -10.91 9.41 2.26
CA HIS A 70 -12.29 9.31 2.73
C HIS A 70 -12.56 7.96 3.37
N VAL A 71 -13.54 7.92 4.27
CA VAL A 71 -14.04 6.67 4.85
C VAL A 71 -15.03 6.02 3.89
N GLY A 72 -14.73 4.80 3.47
CA GLY A 72 -15.61 3.96 2.64
C GLY A 72 -16.00 2.68 3.38
N ARG A 73 -15.75 1.52 2.75
CA ARG A 73 -15.85 0.20 3.40
C ARG A 73 -14.70 -0.06 4.37
N THR A 74 -13.58 0.62 4.16
CA THR A 74 -12.36 0.55 4.96
C THR A 74 -11.97 1.97 5.41
N PRO A 75 -11.18 2.10 6.49
CA PRO A 75 -10.55 3.36 6.87
C PRO A 75 -9.66 3.92 5.73
N PRO A 76 -9.37 5.24 5.73
CA PRO A 76 -8.55 5.86 4.69
C PRO A 76 -7.08 5.45 4.80
N CYS A 77 -6.41 5.26 3.67
CA CYS A 77 -5.00 4.84 3.63
C CYS A 77 -4.06 5.89 4.22
N VAL A 78 -4.39 7.18 4.08
CA VAL A 78 -3.56 8.26 4.64
C VAL A 78 -3.39 8.14 6.16
N ASP A 79 -4.43 7.71 6.88
CA ASP A 79 -4.35 7.54 8.34
C ASP A 79 -3.37 6.41 8.70
N ALA A 80 -3.38 5.31 7.94
CA ALA A 80 -2.45 4.20 8.13
C ALA A 80 -1.00 4.60 7.82
N ILE A 81 -0.78 5.38 6.75
CA ILE A 81 0.54 5.91 6.38
C ILE A 81 1.08 6.84 7.47
N VAL A 82 0.25 7.78 7.95
CA VAL A 82 0.64 8.70 9.04
C VAL A 82 0.94 7.94 10.34
N ALA A 83 0.17 6.90 10.66
CA ALA A 83 0.37 6.10 11.84
C ALA A 83 1.65 5.23 11.80
N ALA A 84 2.05 4.77 10.60
CA ALA A 84 3.28 3.99 10.41
C ALA A 84 4.55 4.83 10.68
N GLY A 85 4.47 6.15 10.44
CA GLY A 85 5.52 7.14 10.71
C GLY A 85 6.76 6.95 9.85
#